data_AF-A0A2E6TVY5-F1
#
_entry.id   AF-A0A2E6TVY5-F1
#
_cell.length_a   1.000
_cell.length_b   1.000
_cell.length_c   1.000
_cell.angle_alpha   90.00
_cell.angle_beta   90.00
_cell.angle_gamma   90.00
#
_symmetry.space_group_name_H-M   'P 1'
#
loop_
_entity.id
_entity.type
_entity.pdbx_description
1 polymer ?
#
loop_
_entity_poly.entity_id
_entity_poly.type
_entity_poly.pdbx_seq_one_letter_code
_entity_poly.pdbx_strand_id
1 'polypeptide(L)'
;MHTGSMNMKDPEHGRMMAFLYVGLAYFLTAVIAPLIILKTSGGKIDFWNYPTAGWQWSLGAGILGAIGALGVLLAFGASPNPPVYVPIVMSIIFAGAPVVNAIVNTTKHGWWGHVQPQFILGVVLAACGGVLVTYYAPKPPPKDGAPAAQTPAPAQADD
;
A
#
# COMPACT_ATOMS: atom_id res chain seq x y z
N MET A 1 -6.79 -1.50 7.90
CA MET A 1 -7.81 -2.02 6.95
C MET A 1 -8.73 -3.10 7.55
N HIS A 2 -8.44 -3.62 8.75
CA HIS A 2 -9.31 -4.60 9.42
C HIS A 2 -10.63 -3.99 9.95
N THR A 3 -10.60 -2.77 10.51
CA THR A 3 -11.80 -2.17 11.14
C THR A 3 -12.72 -1.43 10.16
N GLY A 4 -12.17 -0.89 9.06
CA GLY A 4 -12.91 -0.02 8.15
C GLY A 4 -13.89 -0.75 7.22
N SER A 5 -13.60 -2.01 6.85
CA SER A 5 -14.47 -2.81 5.98
C SER A 5 -15.46 -3.69 6.74
N MET A 6 -15.25 -3.95 8.04
CA MET A 6 -16.13 -4.82 8.84
C MET A 6 -17.41 -4.12 9.31
N ASN A 7 -17.43 -2.78 9.37
CA ASN A 7 -18.58 -2.00 9.84
C ASN A 7 -19.50 -1.48 8.72
N MET A 8 -19.23 -1.82 7.46
CA MET A 8 -20.08 -1.38 6.34
C MET A 8 -21.15 -2.42 6.07
N LYS A 9 -22.42 -2.00 6.25
CA LYS A 9 -23.65 -2.80 6.06
C LYS A 9 -23.82 -3.40 4.66
N ASP A 10 -22.93 -3.08 3.72
CA ASP A 10 -22.94 -3.57 2.35
C ASP A 10 -21.51 -3.99 1.91
N PRO A 11 -21.14 -5.27 2.09
CA PRO A 11 -19.76 -5.75 1.92
C PRO A 11 -19.24 -5.67 0.48
N GLU A 12 -20.12 -5.57 -0.52
CA GLU A 12 -19.72 -5.44 -1.93
C GLU A 12 -19.20 -4.03 -2.28
N HIS A 13 -19.82 -2.97 -1.74
CA HIS A 13 -19.45 -1.58 -2.01
C HIS A 13 -18.50 -0.97 -0.97
N GLY A 14 -18.44 -1.55 0.23
CA GLY A 14 -17.66 -1.01 1.34
C GLY A 14 -16.16 -0.90 1.05
N ARG A 15 -15.61 -1.81 0.23
CA ARG A 15 -14.19 -1.76 -0.15
C ARG A 15 -13.88 -0.59 -1.10
N MET A 16 -14.78 -0.27 -2.02
CA MET A 16 -14.64 0.90 -2.89
C MET A 16 -14.81 2.20 -2.12
N MET A 17 -15.76 2.26 -1.19
CA MET A 17 -15.91 3.40 -0.28
C MET A 17 -14.67 3.60 0.60
N ALA A 18 -14.10 2.53 1.14
CA ALA A 18 -12.84 2.61 1.89
C ALA A 18 -11.69 3.13 1.01
N PHE A 19 -11.61 2.71 -0.26
CA PHE A 19 -10.61 3.23 -1.19
C PHE A 19 -10.81 4.72 -1.51
N LEU A 20 -12.06 5.20 -1.59
CA LEU A 20 -12.36 6.63 -1.75
C LEU A 20 -11.86 7.46 -0.57
N TYR A 21 -12.06 6.99 0.67
CA TYR A 21 -11.51 7.67 1.85
C TYR A 21 -9.98 7.65 1.88
N VAL A 22 -9.36 6.56 1.41
CA VAL A 22 -7.90 6.50 1.22
C VAL A 22 -7.45 7.51 0.15
N GLY A 23 -8.17 7.63 -0.97
CA GLY A 23 -7.92 8.63 -2.00
C GLY A 23 -8.04 10.07 -1.48
N LEU A 24 -9.07 10.35 -0.66
CA LEU A 24 -9.23 11.63 0.01
C LEU A 24 -8.05 11.92 0.95
N ALA A 25 -7.61 10.93 1.73
CA ALA A 25 -6.44 11.08 2.58
C ALA A 25 -5.19 11.42 1.75
N TYR A 26 -4.97 10.73 0.62
CA TYR A 26 -3.88 11.04 -0.30
C TYR A 26 -3.96 12.47 -0.86
N PHE A 27 -5.16 12.98 -1.17
CA PHE A 27 -5.32 14.37 -1.59
C PHE A 27 -4.90 15.34 -0.48
N LEU A 28 -5.38 15.14 0.74
CA LEU A 28 -5.02 15.98 1.88
C LEU A 28 -3.49 15.96 2.13
N THR A 29 -2.87 14.78 2.11
CA THR A 29 -1.44 14.67 2.42
C THR A 29 -0.53 15.02 1.25
N ALA A 30 -0.90 14.73 0.01
CA ALA A 30 -0.04 14.95 -1.16
C ALA A 30 -0.26 16.32 -1.81
N VAL A 31 -1.37 17.01 -1.53
CA VAL A 31 -1.67 18.35 -2.06
C VAL A 31 -1.64 19.39 -0.95
N ILE A 32 -2.43 19.21 0.11
CA ILE A 32 -2.56 20.25 1.14
C ILE A 32 -1.29 20.36 1.99
N ALA A 33 -0.69 19.24 2.43
CA ALA A 33 0.51 19.32 3.27
C ALA A 33 1.71 20.00 2.57
N PRO A 34 2.06 19.69 1.30
CA PRO A 34 3.12 20.40 0.59
C PRO A 34 2.81 21.87 0.36
N LEU A 35 1.55 22.23 0.10
CA LEU A 35 1.12 23.63 -0.02
C LEU A 35 1.33 24.41 1.27
N ILE A 36 1.00 23.81 2.42
CA ILE A 36 1.26 24.42 3.73
C ILE A 36 2.76 24.60 3.94
N ILE A 37 3.56 23.56 3.68
CA ILE A 37 5.03 23.60 3.84
C ILE A 37 5.66 24.66 2.93
N LEU A 38 5.24 24.78 1.67
CA LEU A 38 5.71 25.80 0.74
C LEU A 38 5.36 27.20 1.23
N LYS A 39 4.12 27.39 1.72
CA LYS A 39 3.65 28.67 2.24
C LYS A 39 4.40 29.10 3.51
N THR A 40 4.70 28.16 4.41
CA THR A 40 5.43 28.46 5.67
C THR A 40 6.94 28.60 5.45
N SER A 41 7.51 27.90 4.46
CA SER A 41 8.94 27.97 4.13
C SER A 41 9.30 29.13 3.20
N GLY A 42 8.34 29.99 2.82
CA GLY A 42 8.55 31.11 1.89
C GLY A 42 8.85 30.67 0.45
N GLY A 43 8.52 29.42 0.09
CA GLY A 43 8.72 28.88 -1.25
C GLY A 43 7.74 29.52 -2.24
N LYS A 44 8.23 29.89 -3.43
CA LYS A 44 7.36 30.37 -4.50
C LYS A 44 6.45 29.23 -4.97
N ILE A 45 5.15 29.47 -4.95
CA ILE A 45 4.14 28.54 -5.50
C ILE A 45 4.09 28.74 -7.02
N ASP A 46 5.21 28.47 -7.69
CA ASP A 46 5.34 28.59 -9.14
C ASP A 46 5.08 27.23 -9.80
N PHE A 47 3.83 26.75 -9.71
CA PHE A 47 3.40 25.53 -10.41
C PHE A 47 3.67 25.58 -11.93
N TRP A 48 3.71 26.80 -12.49
CA TRP A 48 3.88 27.08 -13.92
C TRP A 48 5.33 27.16 -14.38
N ASN A 49 6.30 27.28 -13.45
CA ASN A 49 7.72 27.32 -13.78
C ASN A 49 8.40 25.95 -13.58
N TYR A 50 7.62 24.92 -13.27
CA TYR A 50 8.13 23.56 -13.17
C TYR A 50 8.56 23.05 -14.56
N PRO A 51 9.71 22.37 -14.68
CA PRO A 51 10.12 21.74 -15.92
C PRO A 51 8.96 20.89 -16.46
N THR A 52 8.54 21.14 -17.70
CA THR A 52 7.36 20.49 -18.31
C THR A 52 7.48 18.97 -18.28
N ALA A 53 8.69 18.45 -18.49
CA ALA A 53 8.98 17.03 -18.36
C ALA A 53 8.82 16.52 -16.90
N GLY A 54 9.21 17.31 -15.90
CA GLY A 54 9.23 16.89 -14.49
C GLY A 54 7.84 16.65 -13.91
N TRP A 55 6.88 17.55 -14.15
CA TRP A 55 5.52 17.38 -13.65
C TRP A 55 4.77 16.27 -14.41
N GLN A 56 5.04 16.08 -15.72
CA GLN A 56 4.44 15.00 -16.52
C GLN A 56 4.91 13.62 -16.07
N TRP A 57 6.22 13.44 -15.85
CA TRP A 57 6.77 12.19 -15.31
C TRP A 57 6.24 11.89 -13.90
N SER A 58 6.11 12.92 -13.06
CA SER A 58 5.56 12.77 -11.71
C SER A 58 4.08 12.39 -11.72
N LEU A 59 3.28 13.03 -12.59
CA LEU A 59 1.87 12.71 -12.75
C LEU A 59 1.67 11.29 -13.31
N GLY A 60 2.42 10.93 -14.35
CA GLY A 60 2.38 9.58 -14.93
C GLY A 60 2.78 8.50 -13.94
N ALA A 61 3.86 8.71 -13.18
CA ALA A 61 4.28 7.80 -12.11
C ALA A 61 3.22 7.70 -11.00
N GLY A 62 2.60 8.82 -10.62
CA GLY A 62 1.52 8.86 -9.64
C GLY A 62 0.27 8.07 -10.07
N ILE A 63 -0.15 8.22 -11.33
CA ILE A 63 -1.27 7.46 -11.91
C ILE A 63 -0.96 5.96 -11.90
N LEU A 64 0.24 5.56 -12.33
CA LEU A 64 0.66 4.15 -12.29
C LEU A 64 0.64 3.59 -10.86
N GLY A 65 1.08 4.37 -9.88
CA GLY A 65 0.99 4.00 -8.46
C GLY A 65 -0.45 3.82 -7.97
N ALA A 66 -1.35 4.73 -8.34
CA ALA A 66 -2.77 4.65 -7.97
C ALA A 66 -3.47 3.44 -8.61
N ILE A 67 -3.15 3.12 -9.87
CA ILE A 67 -3.63 1.91 -10.55
C ILE A 67 -3.15 0.66 -9.81
N GLY A 68 -1.88 0.62 -9.38
CA GLY A 68 -1.34 -0.47 -8.59
C GLY A 68 -2.08 -0.66 -7.26
N ALA A 69 -2.35 0.42 -6.53
CA ALA A 69 -3.11 0.38 -5.27
C ALA A 69 -4.56 -0.11 -5.48
N LEU A 70 -5.20 0.28 -6.59
CA LEU A 70 -6.53 -0.22 -6.97
C LEU A 70 -6.48 -1.73 -7.28
N GLY A 71 -5.45 -2.20 -7.98
CA GLY A 71 -5.23 -3.62 -8.25
C GLY A 71 -5.09 -4.47 -6.97
N VAL A 72 -4.35 -3.96 -5.98
CA VAL A 72 -4.23 -4.61 -4.66
C VAL A 72 -5.59 -4.68 -3.95
N LEU A 73 -6.36 -3.59 -4.00
CA LEU A 73 -7.71 -3.57 -3.43
C LEU A 73 -8.65 -4.57 -4.10
N LEU A 74 -8.60 -4.71 -5.43
CA LEU A 74 -9.37 -5.72 -6.16
C LEU A 74 -8.93 -7.15 -5.80
N ALA A 75 -7.62 -7.39 -5.66
CA ALA A 75 -7.07 -8.68 -5.25
C ALA A 75 -7.55 -9.10 -3.85
N PHE A 76 -7.65 -8.16 -2.91
CA PHE A 76 -8.26 -8.44 -1.60
C PHE A 76 -9.75 -8.75 -1.69
N GLY A 77 -10.44 -8.26 -2.71
CA GLY A 77 -11.83 -8.60 -2.96
C GLY A 77 -12.09 -9.96 -3.54
N ALA A 78 -11.19 -10.42 -4.39
CA ALA A 78 -11.22 -11.77 -4.93
C ALA A 78 -10.72 -12.81 -3.92
N SER A 79 -10.22 -12.38 -2.75
CA SER A 79 -9.72 -13.29 -1.72
C SER A 79 -10.87 -14.08 -1.09
N PRO A 80 -10.75 -15.43 -0.98
CA PRO A 80 -11.70 -16.23 -0.24
C PRO A 80 -11.68 -15.84 1.25
N ASN A 81 -12.80 -16.09 1.95
CA ASN A 81 -12.92 -15.94 3.40
C ASN A 81 -12.55 -17.25 4.11
N PRO A 82 -11.60 -17.26 5.07
CA PRO A 82 -10.83 -16.12 5.61
C PRO A 82 -9.73 -15.64 4.65
N PRO A 83 -9.31 -14.36 4.73
CA PRO A 83 -8.41 -13.73 3.76
C PRO A 83 -6.98 -14.27 3.86
N VAL A 84 -6.73 -15.41 3.22
CA VAL A 84 -5.42 -16.09 3.17
C VAL A 84 -4.37 -15.20 2.48
N TYR A 85 -4.78 -14.34 1.55
CA TYR A 85 -3.86 -13.55 0.73
C TYR A 85 -3.36 -12.25 1.38
N VAL A 86 -3.98 -11.76 2.46
CA VAL A 86 -3.60 -10.46 3.06
C VAL A 86 -2.16 -10.45 3.60
N PRO A 87 -1.72 -11.44 4.41
CA PRO A 87 -0.33 -11.48 4.89
C PRO A 87 0.68 -11.61 3.74
N ILE A 88 0.31 -12.38 2.71
CA ILE A 88 1.15 -12.65 1.54
C ILE A 88 1.36 -11.37 0.74
N VAL A 89 0.29 -10.66 0.38
CA VAL A 89 0.38 -9.42 -0.40
C VAL A 89 1.18 -8.36 0.33
N MET A 90 1.03 -8.23 1.65
CA MET A 90 1.83 -7.28 2.44
C MET A 90 3.32 -7.60 2.37
N SER A 91 3.70 -8.87 2.52
CA SER A 91 5.10 -9.30 2.42
C SER A 91 5.70 -9.11 1.02
N ILE A 92 4.93 -9.40 -0.04
CA ILE A 92 5.37 -9.22 -1.43
C ILE A 92 5.63 -7.74 -1.71
N ILE A 93 4.71 -6.84 -1.32
CA ILE A 93 4.84 -5.41 -1.61
C ILE A 93 6.03 -4.83 -0.85
N PHE A 94 6.18 -5.17 0.45
CA PHE A 94 7.28 -4.67 1.28
C PHE A 94 8.64 -5.25 0.90
N ALA A 95 8.71 -6.46 0.35
CA ALA A 95 9.96 -7.01 -0.18
C ALA A 95 10.27 -6.49 -1.60
N GLY A 96 9.27 -6.46 -2.47
CA GLY A 96 9.43 -6.14 -3.89
C GLY A 96 9.76 -4.67 -4.16
N ALA A 97 9.08 -3.72 -3.50
CA ALA A 97 9.29 -2.30 -3.78
C ALA A 97 10.74 -1.84 -3.48
N PRO A 98 11.35 -2.19 -2.33
CA PRO A 98 12.76 -1.88 -2.06
C PRO A 98 13.72 -2.56 -3.04
N VAL A 99 13.46 -3.83 -3.42
CA VAL A 99 14.30 -4.57 -4.39
C VAL A 99 14.30 -3.89 -5.76
N VAL A 100 13.11 -3.54 -6.27
CA VAL A 100 12.99 -2.83 -7.56
C VAL A 100 13.67 -1.47 -7.48
N ASN A 101 13.43 -0.70 -6.41
CA ASN A 101 14.07 0.60 -6.23
C ASN A 101 15.61 0.47 -6.18
N ALA A 102 16.13 -0.51 -5.44
CA ALA A 102 17.55 -0.78 -5.35
C ALA A 102 18.18 -1.08 -6.71
N ILE A 103 17.57 -1.95 -7.50
CA ILE A 103 18.09 -2.33 -8.83
C ILE A 103 18.02 -1.14 -9.78
N VAL A 104 16.87 -0.46 -9.86
CA VAL A 104 16.66 0.65 -10.78
C VAL A 104 17.59 1.81 -10.45
N ASN A 105 17.72 2.18 -9.18
CA ASN A 105 18.55 3.31 -8.78
C ASN A 105 20.05 3.01 -8.97
N THR A 106 20.50 1.82 -8.58
CA THR A 106 21.89 1.37 -8.81
C THR A 106 22.23 1.35 -10.30
N THR A 107 21.32 0.87 -11.14
CA THR A 107 21.52 0.81 -12.60
C THR A 107 21.52 2.19 -13.24
N LYS A 108 20.56 3.06 -12.88
CA LYS A 108 20.48 4.43 -13.41
C LYS A 108 21.72 5.26 -13.09
N HIS A 109 22.31 5.05 -11.91
CA HIS A 109 23.52 5.76 -11.50
C HIS A 109 24.83 5.04 -11.87
N GLY A 110 24.77 3.81 -12.40
CA GLY A 110 25.95 3.01 -12.72
C GLY A 110 26.78 2.62 -11.49
N TRP A 111 26.17 2.59 -10.30
CA TRP A 111 26.87 2.47 -9.02
C TRP A 111 27.14 1.04 -8.57
N TRP A 112 27.01 0.05 -9.45
CA TRP A 112 27.23 -1.36 -9.14
C TRP A 112 28.57 -1.63 -8.45
N GLY A 113 29.63 -0.87 -8.76
CA GLY A 113 30.94 -0.97 -8.10
C GLY A 113 31.03 -0.38 -6.69
N HIS A 114 30.06 0.44 -6.27
CA HIS A 114 30.00 1.06 -4.93
C HIS A 114 28.97 0.37 -4.03
N VAL A 115 28.23 -0.60 -4.55
CA VAL A 115 27.25 -1.35 -3.75
C VAL A 115 27.99 -2.26 -2.81
N GLN A 116 27.83 -2.02 -1.52
CA GLN A 116 28.33 -2.88 -0.45
C GLN A 116 27.78 -4.31 -0.61
N PRO A 117 28.60 -5.36 -0.48
CA PRO A 117 28.12 -6.74 -0.62
C PRO A 117 27.00 -7.09 0.38
N GLN A 118 26.97 -6.44 1.54
CA GLN A 118 25.90 -6.58 2.55
C GLN A 118 24.55 -6.08 2.03
N PHE A 119 24.54 -5.02 1.22
CA PHE A 119 23.32 -4.51 0.60
C PHE A 119 22.77 -5.50 -0.43
N ILE A 120 23.64 -6.08 -1.26
CA ILE A 120 23.27 -7.11 -2.24
C ILE A 120 22.72 -8.33 -1.51
N LEU A 121 23.37 -8.76 -0.43
CA LEU A 121 22.89 -9.85 0.41
C LEU A 121 21.50 -9.55 0.99
N GLY A 122 21.26 -8.33 1.48
CA GLY A 122 19.95 -7.90 1.95
C GLY A 122 18.87 -7.95 0.86
N VAL A 123 19.19 -7.51 -0.36
CA VAL A 123 18.28 -7.58 -1.52
C VAL A 123 17.95 -9.04 -1.88
N VAL A 124 18.95 -9.93 -1.88
CA VAL A 124 18.74 -11.37 -2.14
C VAL A 124 17.89 -11.99 -1.04
N LEU A 125 18.19 -11.71 0.23
CA LEU A 125 17.41 -12.21 1.37
C LEU A 125 15.96 -11.71 1.34
N ALA A 126 15.72 -10.46 0.97
CA ALA A 126 14.37 -9.91 0.79
C ALA A 126 13.61 -10.62 -0.33
N ALA A 127 14.27 -10.87 -1.48
CA ALA A 127 13.68 -11.61 -2.58
C ALA A 127 13.36 -13.07 -2.18
N CYS A 128 14.29 -13.76 -1.53
CA CYS A 128 14.08 -15.10 -1.01
C CYS A 128 12.97 -15.14 0.04
N GLY A 129 12.92 -14.17 0.97
CA GLY A 129 11.86 -14.04 1.97
C GLY A 129 10.49 -13.84 1.32
N GLY A 130 10.41 -13.00 0.29
CA GLY A 130 9.19 -12.83 -0.51
C GLY A 130 8.72 -14.15 -1.13
N VAL A 131 9.63 -14.90 -1.76
CA VAL A 131 9.33 -16.23 -2.34
C VAL A 131 8.90 -17.24 -1.26
N LEU A 132 9.56 -17.25 -0.11
CA LEU A 132 9.23 -18.15 1.00
C LEU A 132 7.83 -17.86 1.54
N VAL A 133 7.45 -16.59 1.69
CA VAL A 133 6.11 -16.23 2.20
C VAL A 133 5.00 -16.54 1.19
N THR A 134 5.28 -16.45 -0.12
CA THR A 134 4.30 -16.89 -1.12
C THR A 134 4.17 -18.41 -1.18
N TYR A 135 5.27 -19.14 -1.05
CA TYR A 135 5.28 -20.61 -1.13
C TYR A 135 4.74 -21.28 0.14
N TYR A 136 5.08 -20.75 1.32
CA TYR A 136 4.66 -21.26 2.63
C TYR A 136 3.52 -20.46 3.23
N ALA A 137 2.58 -20.04 2.37
CA ALA A 137 1.36 -19.37 2.79
C ALA A 137 0.61 -20.21 3.85
N PRO A 138 0.19 -19.61 4.99
CA PRO A 138 -0.52 -20.34 6.03
C PRO A 138 -1.85 -20.89 5.49
N LYS A 139 -2.06 -22.22 5.63
CA LYS A 139 -3.34 -22.85 5.29
C LYS A 139 -4.39 -22.47 6.33
N PRO A 140 -5.61 -22.11 5.93
CA PRO A 140 -6.67 -21.82 6.88
C PRO A 140 -6.94 -23.07 7.74
N PRO A 141 -7.19 -22.91 9.05
CA PRO A 141 -7.51 -24.04 9.91
C PRO A 141 -8.75 -24.79 9.38
N PRO A 142 -8.82 -26.12 9.54
CA PRO A 142 -10.03 -26.89 9.22
C PRO A 142 -11.24 -26.26 9.93
N LYS A 143 -12.36 -26.13 9.23
CA LYS A 143 -13.61 -25.61 9.79
C LYS A 143 -14.23 -26.65 10.72
N ASP A 144 -13.76 -26.71 11.96
CA ASP A 144 -14.57 -27.21 13.06
C ASP A 144 -15.36 -26.03 13.63
N GLY A 145 -16.66 -26.00 13.30
CA GLY A 145 -17.64 -25.07 13.87
C GLY A 145 -17.71 -23.70 13.19
N ALA A 146 -18.81 -23.44 12.50
CA ALA A 146 -19.19 -22.09 12.11
C ALA A 146 -19.28 -21.18 13.36
N PRO A 147 -18.98 -19.88 13.23
CA PRO A 147 -18.50 -19.03 14.32
C PRO A 147 -19.63 -18.70 15.29
N ALA A 148 -19.34 -18.75 16.60
CA ALA A 148 -20.14 -18.02 17.57
C ALA A 148 -20.09 -16.55 17.17
N ALA A 149 -21.20 -16.08 16.62
CA ALA A 149 -21.49 -14.66 16.42
C ALA A 149 -21.11 -13.93 17.70
N GLN A 150 -20.21 -12.97 17.61
CA GLN A 150 -19.91 -12.08 18.73
C GLN A 150 -21.18 -11.24 18.95
N THR A 151 -21.97 -11.68 19.92
CA THR A 151 -23.14 -10.99 20.46
C THR A 151 -22.78 -9.53 20.75
N PRO A 152 -23.54 -8.54 20.27
CA PRO A 152 -23.32 -7.15 20.64
C PRO A 152 -23.49 -6.99 22.15
N ALA A 153 -22.45 -6.52 22.84
CA ALA A 153 -22.60 -6.01 24.20
C ALA A 153 -23.50 -4.76 24.16
N PRO A 154 -24.51 -4.64 25.05
CA PRO A 154 -25.49 -3.56 24.99
C PRO A 154 -24.81 -2.20 25.23
N ALA A 155 -25.14 -1.24 24.36
CA ALA A 155 -24.76 0.15 24.52
C ALA A 155 -25.35 0.70 25.83
N GLN A 156 -24.50 1.17 26.73
CA GLN A 156 -24.94 2.05 27.80
C GLN A 156 -25.25 3.42 27.17
N ALA A 157 -26.51 3.81 27.30
CA ALA A 157 -26.97 5.16 27.03
C ALA A 157 -26.56 6.05 28.20
N ASP A 158 -25.89 7.16 27.91
CA ASP A 158 -25.73 8.26 28.86
C ASP A 158 -26.63 9.41 28.37
N ASP A 159 -27.53 9.83 29.26
CA ASP A 159 -28.47 10.97 29.17
C ASP A 159 -27.75 12.34 29.13
#